data_AF-A0A962KSU0-F1
#
_entry.id   AF-A0A962KSU0-F1
#
_cell.length_a   1.000
_cell.length_b   1.000
_cell.length_c   1.000
_cell.angle_alpha   90.00
_cell.angle_beta   90.00
_cell.angle_gamma   90.00
#
_symmetry.space_group_name_H-M   'P 1'
#
loop_
_entity.id
_entity.type
_entity.pdbx_description
1 polymer ?
#
loop_
_entity_poly.entity_id
_entity_poly.type
_entity_poly.pdbx_seq_one_letter_code
_entity_poly.pdbx_strand_id
1 'polypeptide(L)'
;MGDERKMYPELMGDLNKLDIDFLQEMFRTIGSGTTSFGPMQEWSDWFHYLLGQLLLKAHEHHVCSLLEYMITAFMNIYPHGVESEPYSGFREDALKTLGKSIMDEECWDGQNIVNDKILKTWHGDEASGDFSSSMFFCLKYLSKDQIPAWADSILSIESPHWRAQLMIWLVGADKILRGEIKQPCQFKDYPSIGWEWSHCISGGVSHLERHKKSFPDFISPENRESFLETVSRTMTEDMYLDWLDLISQEKDMETGLLGIPWKFEKIYLTPA
;
A
#
# COMPACT_ATOMS: atom_id res chain seq x y z
N MET A 1 27.30 -12.15 13.04
CA MET A 1 27.20 -12.21 11.57
C MET A 1 28.23 -13.21 11.11
N GLY A 2 27.87 -14.13 10.20
CA GLY A 2 28.87 -14.90 9.48
C GLY A 2 29.63 -13.96 8.56
N ASP A 3 30.93 -14.16 8.40
CA ASP A 3 31.80 -13.28 7.59
C ASP A 3 31.44 -13.31 6.09
N GLU A 4 30.49 -14.16 5.68
CA GLU A 4 30.04 -14.34 4.30
C GLU A 4 28.56 -13.94 4.14
N ARG A 5 28.30 -13.00 3.22
CA ARG A 5 26.94 -12.70 2.76
C ARG A 5 26.48 -13.80 1.82
N LYS A 6 25.22 -14.22 1.95
CA LYS A 6 24.61 -15.16 1.01
C LYS A 6 24.57 -14.52 -0.38
N MET A 7 25.20 -15.16 -1.35
CA MET A 7 25.11 -14.79 -2.76
C MET A 7 23.87 -15.46 -3.37
N TYR A 8 23.25 -14.79 -4.33
CA TYR A 8 22.06 -15.27 -5.05
C TYR A 8 22.35 -15.38 -6.55
N PRO A 9 23.21 -16.33 -6.98
CA PRO A 9 23.56 -16.49 -8.39
C PRO A 9 22.34 -16.78 -9.28
N GLU A 10 21.26 -17.32 -8.73
CA GLU A 10 20.00 -17.60 -9.42
C GLU A 10 19.36 -16.35 -10.02
N LEU A 11 19.60 -15.17 -9.43
CA LEU A 11 19.05 -13.90 -9.92
C LEU A 11 19.70 -13.44 -11.24
N MET A 12 20.86 -13.98 -11.60
CA MET A 12 21.51 -13.71 -12.88
C MET A 12 20.93 -14.58 -14.01
N GLY A 13 20.02 -15.49 -13.70
CA GLY A 13 19.34 -16.38 -14.64
C GLY A 13 18.01 -15.83 -15.14
N ASP A 14 17.15 -16.75 -15.59
CA ASP A 14 15.80 -16.44 -16.07
C ASP A 14 14.84 -16.30 -14.88
N LEU A 15 14.58 -15.05 -14.48
CA LEU A 15 13.76 -14.72 -13.31
C LEU A 15 12.33 -15.25 -13.39
N ASN A 16 11.80 -15.49 -14.59
CA ASN A 16 10.46 -16.04 -14.77
C ASN A 16 10.35 -17.48 -14.27
N LYS A 17 11.46 -18.21 -14.26
CA LYS A 17 11.53 -19.61 -13.79
C LYS A 17 11.79 -19.72 -12.29
N LEU A 18 12.05 -18.60 -11.62
CA LEU A 18 12.25 -18.61 -10.19
C LEU A 18 10.92 -18.76 -9.47
N ASP A 19 10.98 -19.55 -8.40
CA ASP A 19 9.90 -19.77 -7.48
C ASP A 19 9.50 -18.46 -6.79
N ILE A 20 8.19 -18.29 -6.56
CA ILE A 20 7.66 -17.04 -6.03
C ILE A 20 8.12 -16.80 -4.59
N ASP A 21 8.27 -17.85 -3.77
CA ASP A 21 8.78 -17.76 -2.39
C ASP A 21 10.21 -17.22 -2.38
N PHE A 22 11.02 -17.68 -3.34
CA PHE A 22 12.38 -17.20 -3.50
C PHE A 22 12.40 -15.72 -3.85
N LEU A 23 11.52 -15.26 -4.75
CA LEU A 23 11.41 -13.85 -5.12
C LEU A 23 10.93 -12.99 -3.94
N GLN A 24 9.94 -13.45 -3.18
CA GLN A 24 9.47 -12.80 -1.95
C GLN A 24 10.59 -12.70 -0.91
N GLU A 25 11.33 -13.78 -0.69
CA GLU A 25 12.49 -13.81 0.22
C GLU A 25 13.56 -12.78 -0.17
N MET A 26 13.75 -12.56 -1.47
CA MET A 26 14.69 -11.57 -1.97
C MET A 26 14.24 -10.14 -1.66
N PHE A 27 13.00 -9.79 -1.96
CA PHE A 27 12.48 -8.46 -1.62
C PHE A 27 12.41 -8.23 -0.12
N ARG A 28 12.11 -9.28 0.66
CA ARG A 28 12.20 -9.28 2.11
C ARG A 28 13.62 -8.98 2.60
N THR A 29 14.63 -9.60 1.99
CA THR A 29 16.04 -9.34 2.30
C THR A 29 16.42 -7.89 1.98
N ILE A 30 16.01 -7.37 0.83
CA ILE A 30 16.27 -5.98 0.40
C ILE A 30 15.60 -4.98 1.36
N GLY A 31 14.31 -5.17 1.64
CA GLY A 31 13.54 -4.29 2.52
C GLY A 31 14.09 -4.30 3.95
N SER A 32 14.23 -5.48 4.54
CA SER A 32 14.73 -5.64 5.92
C SER A 32 16.20 -5.24 6.07
N GLY A 33 17.02 -5.49 5.05
CA GLY A 33 18.43 -5.09 5.00
C GLY A 33 18.58 -3.57 5.05
N THR A 34 17.75 -2.85 4.28
CA THR A 34 17.72 -1.39 4.29
C THR A 34 17.30 -0.85 5.66
N THR A 35 16.28 -1.43 6.29
CA THR A 35 15.85 -1.02 7.64
C THR A 35 16.88 -1.38 8.73
N SER A 36 17.58 -2.50 8.60
CA SER A 36 18.51 -2.98 9.63
C SER A 36 19.87 -2.27 9.56
N PHE A 37 20.38 -2.06 8.35
CA PHE A 37 21.75 -1.59 8.12
C PHE A 37 21.84 -0.19 7.52
N GLY A 38 20.69 0.43 7.22
CA GLY A 38 20.62 1.70 6.51
C GLY A 38 20.73 1.54 4.99
N PRO A 39 20.66 2.65 4.24
CA PRO A 39 20.73 2.63 2.78
C PRO A 39 22.11 2.15 2.32
N MET A 40 22.12 1.19 1.40
CA MET A 40 23.33 0.72 0.71
C MET A 40 23.06 0.66 -0.80
N GLN A 41 24.06 1.03 -1.61
CA GLN A 41 23.94 1.03 -3.07
C GLN A 41 23.55 -0.35 -3.60
N GLU A 42 24.14 -1.41 -3.04
CA GLU A 42 23.85 -2.80 -3.42
C GLU A 42 22.36 -3.16 -3.32
N TRP A 43 21.66 -2.70 -2.27
CA TRP A 43 20.22 -2.95 -2.14
C TRP A 43 19.41 -2.25 -3.21
N SER A 44 19.82 -1.03 -3.57
CA SER A 44 19.16 -0.24 -4.61
C SER A 44 19.38 -0.88 -5.99
N ASP A 45 20.62 -1.27 -6.30
CA ASP A 45 20.98 -1.90 -7.57
C ASP A 45 20.21 -3.21 -7.79
N TRP A 46 20.18 -4.09 -6.77
CA TRP A 46 19.41 -5.32 -6.83
C TRP A 46 17.92 -5.05 -6.98
N PHE A 47 17.38 -4.09 -6.24
CA PHE A 47 15.97 -3.74 -6.37
C PHE A 47 15.61 -3.23 -7.77
N HIS A 48 16.40 -2.34 -8.36
CA HIS A 48 16.13 -1.83 -9.71
C HIS A 48 16.19 -2.92 -10.77
N TYR A 49 17.16 -3.82 -10.65
CA TYR A 49 17.26 -4.98 -11.53
C TYR A 49 16.04 -5.89 -11.43
N LEU A 50 15.61 -6.22 -10.20
CA LEU A 50 14.48 -7.11 -9.97
C LEU A 50 13.13 -6.46 -10.31
N LEU A 51 12.94 -5.19 -9.96
CA LEU A 51 11.69 -4.46 -10.20
C LEU A 51 11.30 -4.54 -11.67
N GLY A 52 12.17 -4.12 -12.59
CA GLY A 52 11.83 -4.07 -14.02
C GLY A 52 11.46 -5.43 -14.63
N GLN A 53 11.98 -6.53 -14.07
CA GLN A 53 11.78 -7.88 -14.60
C GLN A 53 10.57 -8.58 -13.98
N LEU A 54 10.19 -8.21 -12.75
CA LEU A 54 9.17 -8.92 -11.97
C LEU A 54 7.81 -8.21 -11.93
N LEU A 55 7.68 -7.04 -12.57
CA LEU A 55 6.41 -6.33 -12.67
C LEU A 55 5.29 -7.19 -13.27
N LEU A 56 5.60 -8.02 -14.27
CA LEU A 56 4.61 -8.92 -14.90
C LEU A 56 4.12 -10.03 -13.96
N LYS A 57 4.83 -10.26 -12.85
CA LYS A 57 4.52 -11.27 -11.83
C LYS A 57 4.00 -10.64 -10.54
N ALA A 58 3.65 -9.34 -10.52
CA ALA A 58 3.29 -8.63 -9.29
C ALA A 58 2.11 -9.27 -8.54
N HIS A 59 1.15 -9.83 -9.28
CA HIS A 59 -0.04 -10.51 -8.74
C HIS A 59 0.20 -12.00 -8.40
N GLU A 60 1.38 -12.54 -8.72
CA GLU A 60 1.77 -13.86 -8.25
C GLU A 60 2.00 -13.85 -6.74
N HIS A 61 1.74 -15.00 -6.12
CA HIS A 61 1.67 -15.09 -4.67
C HIS A 61 2.12 -16.43 -4.15
N HIS A 62 2.73 -16.38 -2.98
CA HIS A 62 2.79 -17.48 -2.04
C HIS A 62 2.53 -16.91 -0.65
N VAL A 63 1.40 -17.31 -0.05
CA VAL A 63 0.83 -16.71 1.16
C VAL A 63 0.39 -15.24 0.97
N CYS A 64 1.31 -14.31 0.72
CA CYS A 64 1.06 -12.90 0.39
C CYS A 64 1.35 -12.62 -1.08
N SER A 65 0.98 -11.45 -1.60
CA SER A 65 1.32 -11.08 -2.98
C SER A 65 2.79 -10.67 -3.09
N LEU A 66 3.39 -10.82 -4.28
CA LEU A 66 4.69 -10.23 -4.57
C LEU A 66 4.63 -8.70 -4.54
N LEU A 67 3.50 -8.12 -4.93
CA LEU A 67 3.24 -6.67 -4.95
C LEU A 67 3.51 -6.02 -3.58
N GLU A 68 3.01 -6.60 -2.49
CA GLU A 68 3.23 -6.07 -1.14
C GLU A 68 4.71 -5.96 -0.80
N TYR A 69 5.50 -6.99 -1.13
CA TYR A 69 6.96 -6.99 -0.93
C TYR A 69 7.67 -5.97 -1.83
N MET A 70 7.26 -5.86 -3.10
CA MET A 70 7.83 -4.89 -4.04
C MET A 70 7.58 -3.45 -3.58
N ILE A 71 6.36 -3.14 -3.13
CA ILE A 71 5.99 -1.83 -2.59
C ILE A 71 6.77 -1.54 -1.30
N THR A 72 6.85 -2.50 -0.38
CA THR A 72 7.63 -2.34 0.85
C THR A 72 9.11 -2.08 0.57
N ALA A 73 9.71 -2.83 -0.35
CA ALA A 73 11.10 -2.60 -0.75
C ALA A 73 11.28 -1.22 -1.38
N PHE A 74 10.37 -0.81 -2.28
CA PHE A 74 10.39 0.52 -2.89
C PHE A 74 10.35 1.62 -1.82
N MET A 75 9.43 1.52 -0.86
CA MET A 75 9.26 2.52 0.20
C MET A 75 10.45 2.61 1.16
N ASN A 76 11.19 1.53 1.35
CA ASN A 76 12.42 1.53 2.14
C ASN A 76 13.60 2.13 1.37
N ILE A 77 13.68 1.94 0.06
CA ILE A 77 14.72 2.52 -0.80
C ILE A 77 14.46 4.01 -1.07
N TYR A 78 13.19 4.41 -1.21
CA TYR A 78 12.76 5.78 -1.49
C TYR A 78 11.89 6.36 -0.35
N PRO A 79 12.39 6.42 0.90
CA PRO A 79 11.57 6.80 2.05
C PRO A 79 11.12 8.27 2.02
N HIS A 80 11.82 9.12 1.28
CA HIS A 80 11.54 10.56 1.15
C HIS A 80 11.00 10.96 -0.22
N GLY A 81 10.59 10.00 -1.04
CA GLY A 81 10.29 10.23 -2.45
C GLY A 81 11.43 9.81 -3.36
N VAL A 82 11.22 9.96 -4.67
CA VAL A 82 12.22 9.66 -5.70
C VAL A 82 12.96 10.95 -6.05
N GLU A 83 13.95 11.32 -5.22
CA GLU A 83 14.75 12.54 -5.43
C GLU A 83 15.77 12.40 -6.56
N SER A 84 16.30 11.19 -6.74
CA SER A 84 17.26 10.85 -7.78
C SER A 84 16.73 9.65 -8.57
N GLU A 85 16.19 9.92 -9.74
CA GLU A 85 15.67 8.86 -10.61
C GLU A 85 16.82 8.05 -11.22
N PRO A 86 16.76 6.70 -11.20
CA PRO A 86 17.72 5.85 -11.94
C PRO A 86 17.72 6.13 -13.44
N TYR A 87 16.57 6.52 -13.99
CA TYR A 87 16.37 6.98 -15.35
C TYR A 87 15.17 7.94 -15.39
N SER A 88 15.13 8.80 -16.41
CA SER A 88 14.04 9.78 -16.55
C SER A 88 12.67 9.11 -16.68
N GLY A 89 11.74 9.47 -15.82
CA GLY A 89 10.38 8.93 -15.79
C GLY A 89 10.19 7.73 -14.87
N PHE A 90 11.21 7.35 -14.09
CA PHE A 90 11.15 6.19 -13.20
C PHE A 90 10.01 6.29 -12.19
N ARG A 91 9.75 7.49 -11.62
CA ARG A 91 8.65 7.68 -10.67
C ARG A 91 7.30 7.40 -11.33
N GLU A 92 7.09 7.93 -12.54
CA GLU A 92 5.85 7.74 -13.29
C GLU A 92 5.64 6.28 -13.66
N ASP A 93 6.70 5.58 -14.05
CA ASP A 93 6.63 4.15 -14.37
C ASP A 93 6.32 3.31 -13.13
N ALA A 94 6.92 3.63 -11.98
CA ALA A 94 6.59 2.99 -10.71
C ALA A 94 5.12 3.21 -10.32
N LEU A 95 4.57 4.42 -10.52
CA LEU A 95 3.15 4.71 -10.29
C LEU A 95 2.22 3.97 -11.25
N LYS A 96 2.58 3.90 -12.54
CA LYS A 96 1.79 3.19 -13.57
C LYS A 96 1.85 1.67 -13.44
N THR A 97 2.74 1.14 -12.61
CA THR A 97 2.94 -0.29 -12.43
C THR A 97 2.52 -0.70 -11.02
N LEU A 98 3.32 -0.41 -10.00
CA LEU A 98 3.02 -0.75 -8.61
C LEU A 98 1.72 -0.09 -8.13
N GLY A 99 1.57 1.22 -8.38
CA GLY A 99 0.40 1.97 -7.93
C GLY A 99 -0.89 1.65 -8.68
N LYS A 100 -0.80 1.15 -9.92
CA LYS A 100 -1.94 0.80 -10.77
C LYS A 100 -2.24 -0.71 -10.79
N SER A 101 -1.37 -1.55 -10.25
CA SER A 101 -1.49 -3.01 -10.27
C SER A 101 -2.91 -3.51 -9.91
N ILE A 102 -3.52 -3.00 -8.83
CA ILE A 102 -4.89 -3.37 -8.42
C ILE A 102 -6.00 -2.95 -9.39
N MET A 103 -5.67 -2.16 -10.42
CA MET A 103 -6.54 -1.72 -11.51
C MET A 103 -6.31 -2.53 -12.80
N ASP A 104 -5.47 -3.56 -12.76
CA ASP A 104 -5.25 -4.44 -13.92
C ASP A 104 -6.49 -5.26 -14.24
N GLU A 105 -6.71 -5.53 -15.53
CA GLU A 105 -7.95 -6.17 -16.02
C GLU A 105 -8.27 -7.51 -15.30
N GLU A 106 -7.25 -8.26 -14.87
CA GLU A 106 -7.49 -9.53 -14.16
C GLU A 106 -8.09 -9.37 -12.76
N CYS A 107 -8.03 -8.18 -12.19
CA CYS A 107 -8.59 -7.85 -10.89
C CYS A 107 -10.06 -7.41 -10.97
N TRP A 108 -10.61 -7.25 -12.18
CA TRP A 108 -11.94 -6.67 -12.41
C TRP A 108 -12.80 -7.57 -13.30
N ASP A 109 -14.04 -7.81 -12.89
CA ASP A 109 -15.11 -8.38 -13.72
C ASP A 109 -16.12 -7.27 -14.03
N GLY A 110 -15.88 -6.58 -15.15
CA GLY A 110 -16.63 -5.40 -15.54
C GLY A 110 -16.40 -4.24 -14.56
N GLN A 111 -17.42 -3.93 -13.75
CA GLN A 111 -17.37 -2.86 -12.74
C GLN A 111 -17.08 -3.37 -11.32
N ASN A 112 -16.95 -4.69 -11.16
CA ASN A 112 -16.76 -5.32 -9.85
C ASN A 112 -15.34 -5.85 -9.69
N ILE A 113 -14.85 -5.83 -8.45
CA ILE A 113 -13.57 -6.44 -8.11
C ILE A 113 -13.71 -7.96 -8.01
N VAL A 114 -12.70 -8.65 -8.51
CA VAL A 114 -12.58 -10.10 -8.36
C VAL A 114 -11.99 -10.39 -6.98
N ASN A 115 -12.82 -10.91 -6.07
CA ASN A 115 -12.44 -11.16 -4.68
C ASN A 115 -11.21 -12.06 -4.55
N ASP A 116 -11.11 -13.16 -5.31
CA ASP A 116 -10.00 -14.10 -5.19
C ASP A 116 -8.64 -13.55 -5.67
N LYS A 117 -8.65 -12.38 -6.30
CA LYS A 117 -7.45 -11.71 -6.83
C LYS A 117 -6.92 -10.65 -5.88
N ILE A 118 -7.79 -9.77 -5.37
CA ILE A 118 -7.38 -8.67 -4.46
C ILE A 118 -7.78 -8.97 -3.00
N LEU A 119 -8.91 -9.62 -2.78
CA LEU A 119 -9.61 -9.73 -1.48
C LEU A 119 -9.69 -11.18 -0.97
N LYS A 120 -8.65 -11.98 -1.26
CA LYS A 120 -8.57 -13.44 -1.09
C LYS A 120 -9.22 -14.01 0.17
N THR A 121 -9.16 -13.27 1.27
CA THR A 121 -9.83 -13.59 2.51
C THR A 121 -10.54 -12.34 2.99
N TRP A 122 -11.77 -12.15 2.53
CA TRP A 122 -12.63 -11.11 3.08
C TRP A 122 -12.83 -11.38 4.58
N HIS A 123 -12.12 -10.59 5.37
CA HIS A 123 -12.33 -10.41 6.79
C HIS A 123 -12.82 -8.98 6.92
N GLY A 124 -14.10 -8.79 7.26
CA GLY A 124 -14.72 -7.47 7.13
C GLY A 124 -14.19 -6.40 8.11
N ASP A 125 -13.15 -6.70 8.87
CA ASP A 125 -12.34 -5.77 9.66
C ASP A 125 -10.92 -5.53 9.12
N GLU A 126 -10.59 -6.06 7.95
CA GLU A 126 -9.27 -5.96 7.33
C GLU A 126 -9.35 -5.45 5.89
N ALA A 127 -8.57 -4.41 5.62
CA ALA A 127 -8.27 -4.02 4.25
C ALA A 127 -7.16 -4.94 3.72
N SER A 128 -7.35 -5.48 2.52
CA SER A 128 -6.34 -6.31 1.84
C SER A 128 -4.98 -5.61 1.82
N GLY A 129 -3.91 -6.39 1.96
CA GLY A 129 -2.54 -5.90 1.89
C GLY A 129 -2.22 -5.27 0.54
N ASP A 130 -2.70 -5.85 -0.58
CA ASP A 130 -2.57 -5.30 -1.93
C ASP A 130 -3.24 -3.94 -2.06
N PHE A 131 -4.47 -3.85 -1.55
CA PHE A 131 -5.23 -2.61 -1.53
C PHE A 131 -4.50 -1.56 -0.69
N SER A 132 -4.16 -1.89 0.55
CA SER A 132 -3.53 -0.97 1.51
C SER A 132 -2.18 -0.47 1.01
N SER A 133 -1.30 -1.37 0.55
CA SER A 133 0.02 -1.03 0.04
C SER A 133 -0.05 -0.12 -1.19
N SER A 134 -0.93 -0.42 -2.14
CA SER A 134 -1.14 0.40 -3.36
C SER A 134 -1.71 1.78 -3.04
N MET A 135 -2.68 1.86 -2.13
CA MET A 135 -3.27 3.12 -1.68
C MET A 135 -2.23 4.03 -1.02
N PHE A 136 -1.42 3.47 -0.11
CA PHE A 136 -0.33 4.22 0.52
C PHE A 136 0.78 4.58 -0.48
N PHE A 137 1.06 3.72 -1.45
CA PHE A 137 2.04 3.99 -2.51
C PHE A 137 1.63 5.20 -3.34
N CYS A 138 0.40 5.21 -3.87
CA CYS A 138 -0.14 6.33 -4.63
C CYS A 138 -0.13 7.61 -3.80
N LEU A 139 -0.68 7.57 -2.57
CA LEU A 139 -0.75 8.74 -1.71
C LEU A 139 0.64 9.31 -1.34
N LYS A 140 1.66 8.46 -1.24
CA LYS A 140 3.03 8.87 -0.93
C LYS A 140 3.78 9.47 -2.12
N TYR A 141 3.61 8.93 -3.33
CA TYR A 141 4.47 9.25 -4.49
C TYR A 141 3.81 10.12 -5.56
N LEU A 142 2.49 10.27 -5.55
CA LEU A 142 1.80 11.29 -6.34
C LEU A 142 2.20 12.68 -5.88
N SER A 143 2.29 13.62 -6.82
CA SER A 143 2.44 15.03 -6.44
C SER A 143 1.12 15.56 -5.86
N LYS A 144 1.19 16.56 -4.99
CA LYS A 144 0.02 17.23 -4.40
C LYS A 144 -1.08 17.52 -5.44
N ASP A 145 -0.72 18.06 -6.61
CA ASP A 145 -1.69 18.45 -7.64
C ASP A 145 -2.43 17.26 -8.28
N GLN A 146 -1.91 16.04 -8.14
CA GLN A 146 -2.53 14.81 -8.64
C GLN A 146 -3.46 14.17 -7.61
N ILE A 147 -3.29 14.49 -6.32
CA ILE A 147 -4.04 13.87 -5.22
C ILE A 147 -5.56 14.07 -5.36
N PRO A 148 -6.09 15.27 -5.67
CA PRO A 148 -7.55 15.44 -5.76
C PRO A 148 -8.18 14.58 -6.85
N ALA A 149 -7.61 14.59 -8.07
CA ALA A 149 -8.14 13.81 -9.19
C ALA A 149 -8.05 12.31 -8.93
N TRP A 150 -6.94 11.85 -8.31
CA TRP A 150 -6.79 10.45 -7.92
C TRP A 150 -7.80 10.06 -6.83
N ALA A 151 -7.96 10.88 -5.77
CA ALA A 151 -8.89 10.63 -4.69
C ALA A 151 -10.35 10.60 -5.18
N ASP A 152 -10.75 11.53 -6.04
CA ASP A 152 -12.07 11.51 -6.67
C ASP A 152 -12.27 10.23 -7.50
N SER A 153 -11.24 9.78 -8.23
CA SER A 153 -11.33 8.55 -9.04
C SER A 153 -11.59 7.30 -8.19
N ILE A 154 -10.86 7.12 -7.09
CA ILE A 154 -11.03 5.95 -6.22
C ILE A 154 -12.36 5.99 -5.45
N LEU A 155 -12.86 7.17 -5.11
CA LEU A 155 -14.15 7.34 -4.44
C LEU A 155 -15.32 7.07 -5.40
N SER A 156 -15.13 7.31 -6.70
CA SER A 156 -16.17 7.14 -7.72
C SER A 156 -16.44 5.67 -8.11
N ILE A 157 -15.58 4.74 -7.71
CA ILE A 157 -15.73 3.32 -8.04
C ILE A 157 -16.98 2.74 -7.35
N GLU A 158 -17.81 2.07 -8.13
CA GLU A 158 -19.13 1.58 -7.69
C GLU A 158 -19.14 0.16 -7.16
N SER A 159 -18.05 -0.60 -7.31
CA SER A 159 -17.93 -1.96 -6.78
C SER A 159 -18.20 -1.97 -5.26
N PRO A 160 -19.16 -2.78 -4.78
CA PRO A 160 -19.45 -2.88 -3.34
C PRO A 160 -18.23 -3.29 -2.53
N HIS A 161 -17.48 -4.30 -3.00
CA HIS A 161 -16.26 -4.78 -2.33
C HIS A 161 -15.17 -3.71 -2.27
N TRP A 162 -15.00 -2.92 -3.34
CA TRP A 162 -14.09 -1.76 -3.33
C TRP A 162 -14.48 -0.73 -2.27
N ARG A 163 -15.75 -0.32 -2.25
CA ARG A 163 -16.25 0.67 -1.29
C ARG A 163 -16.08 0.19 0.14
N ALA A 164 -16.33 -1.09 0.38
CA ALA A 164 -16.15 -1.70 1.69
C ALA A 164 -14.67 -1.70 2.12
N GLN A 165 -13.75 -2.07 1.23
CA GLN A 165 -12.31 -2.02 1.47
C GLN A 165 -11.81 -0.58 1.69
N LEU A 166 -12.28 0.36 0.89
CA LEU A 166 -11.94 1.77 1.02
C LEU A 166 -12.44 2.35 2.35
N MET A 167 -13.63 1.96 2.80
CA MET A 167 -14.17 2.35 4.10
C MET A 167 -13.33 1.80 5.25
N ILE A 168 -12.99 0.51 5.23
CA ILE A 168 -12.10 -0.13 6.23
C ILE A 168 -10.74 0.58 6.24
N TRP A 169 -10.15 0.80 5.06
CA TRP A 169 -8.87 1.46 4.91
C TRP A 169 -8.89 2.89 5.44
N LEU A 170 -9.91 3.70 5.10
CA LEU A 170 -10.04 5.08 5.56
C LEU A 170 -10.17 5.17 7.10
N VAL A 171 -10.89 4.23 7.73
CA VAL A 171 -10.98 4.16 9.20
C VAL A 171 -9.64 3.76 9.83
N GLY A 172 -8.94 2.77 9.27
CA GLY A 172 -7.65 2.32 9.80
C GLY A 172 -6.52 3.33 9.57
N ALA A 173 -6.54 4.02 8.42
CA ALA A 173 -5.54 4.98 8.00
C ALA A 173 -5.73 6.36 8.65
N ASP A 174 -6.87 6.64 9.28
CA ASP A 174 -7.22 7.95 9.86
C ASP A 174 -6.07 8.59 10.64
N LYS A 175 -5.40 7.83 11.51
CA LYS A 175 -4.29 8.34 12.32
C LYS A 175 -3.06 8.76 11.53
N ILE A 176 -2.71 8.01 10.47
CA ILE A 176 -1.56 8.38 9.63
C ILE A 176 -1.92 9.52 8.69
N LEU A 177 -3.18 9.58 8.23
CA LEU A 177 -3.72 10.66 7.42
C LEU A 177 -3.84 11.98 8.20
N ARG A 178 -4.17 11.93 9.50
CA ARG A 178 -4.15 13.11 10.39
C ARG A 178 -2.77 13.41 10.98
N GLY A 179 -1.79 12.53 10.74
CA GLY A 179 -0.43 12.69 11.20
C GLY A 179 -0.19 12.45 12.70
N GLU A 180 -1.14 11.79 13.38
CA GLU A 180 -0.99 11.31 14.75
C GLU A 180 0.07 10.21 14.85
N ILE A 181 0.14 9.34 13.84
CA ILE A 181 1.25 8.41 13.62
C ILE A 181 2.01 8.83 12.35
N LYS A 182 3.29 8.48 12.32
CA LYS A 182 4.23 8.98 11.31
C LYS A 182 4.67 7.91 10.33
N GLN A 183 4.57 6.63 10.68
CA GLN A 183 5.08 5.51 9.89
C GLN A 183 4.16 4.28 9.94
N PRO A 184 4.15 3.43 8.89
CA PRO A 184 3.41 2.16 8.88
C PRO A 184 3.81 1.21 10.02
N CYS A 185 5.06 1.25 10.49
CA CYS A 185 5.49 0.48 11.66
C CYS A 185 4.80 0.85 12.98
N GLN A 186 3.95 1.88 12.98
CA GLN A 186 3.15 2.33 14.12
C GLN A 186 1.66 1.99 13.97
N PHE A 187 1.27 1.25 12.92
CA PHE A 187 -0.10 0.77 12.78
C PHE A 187 -0.51 -0.08 13.98
N LYS A 188 -1.82 -0.07 14.23
CA LYS A 188 -2.48 -0.89 15.23
C LYS A 188 -3.22 -2.02 14.54
N ASP A 189 -3.68 -2.97 15.34
CA ASP A 189 -4.27 -4.20 14.85
C ASP A 189 -5.73 -4.04 14.35
N TYR A 190 -6.42 -2.90 14.59
CA TYR A 190 -7.85 -2.77 14.25
C TYR A 190 -8.34 -1.37 13.80
N PRO A 191 -9.03 -1.26 12.64
CA PRO A 191 -9.05 -2.28 11.58
C PRO A 191 -7.63 -2.51 11.04
N SER A 192 -7.36 -3.73 10.57
CA SER A 192 -6.07 -4.03 9.96
C SER A 192 -5.99 -3.34 8.61
N ILE A 193 -4.97 -2.49 8.47
CA ILE A 193 -4.57 -1.84 7.19
C ILE A 193 -3.08 -2.07 6.92
N GLY A 194 -2.51 -3.03 7.64
CA GLY A 194 -1.16 -3.48 7.41
C GLY A 194 -1.07 -4.20 6.07
N TRP A 195 0.16 -4.35 5.61
CA TRP A 195 0.49 -5.21 4.49
C TRP A 195 1.83 -5.84 4.82
N GLU A 196 2.23 -6.80 4.00
CA GLU A 196 3.38 -7.63 4.25
C GLU A 196 4.66 -6.78 4.33
N TRP A 197 5.34 -6.90 5.48
CA TRP A 197 6.52 -6.11 5.87
C TRP A 197 6.33 -4.60 6.05
N SER A 198 5.09 -4.10 6.13
CA SER A 198 4.83 -2.68 6.44
C SER A 198 5.48 -2.24 7.77
N HIS A 199 5.62 -3.14 8.73
CA HIS A 199 6.27 -2.92 10.03
C HIS A 199 7.79 -2.61 9.92
N CYS A 200 8.41 -2.91 8.79
CA CYS A 200 9.80 -2.56 8.50
C CYS A 200 9.97 -1.15 7.93
N ILE A 201 8.88 -0.47 7.54
CA ILE A 201 8.93 0.88 6.97
C ILE A 201 9.00 1.88 8.11
N SER A 202 10.16 2.53 8.23
CA SER A 202 10.45 3.51 9.29
C SER A 202 11.11 4.79 8.77
N GLY A 203 10.78 5.18 7.54
CA GLY A 203 11.19 6.46 6.96
C GLY A 203 12.70 6.65 6.84
N GLY A 204 13.44 5.60 6.47
CA GLY A 204 14.90 5.63 6.35
C GLY A 204 15.66 5.62 7.69
N VAL A 205 14.97 5.60 8.83
CA VAL A 205 15.59 5.45 10.15
C VAL A 205 15.91 3.99 10.38
N SER A 206 17.19 3.65 10.49
CA SER A 206 17.62 2.27 10.76
C SER A 206 17.21 1.83 12.17
N HIS A 207 17.08 0.52 12.40
CA HIS A 207 16.80 -0.03 13.73
C HIS A 207 17.76 0.46 14.82
N LEU A 208 19.03 0.70 14.45
CA LEU A 208 20.07 1.22 15.34
C LEU A 208 19.83 2.67 15.79
N GLU A 209 19.06 3.43 15.00
CA GLU A 209 18.79 4.86 15.22
C GLU A 209 17.37 5.15 15.74
N ARG A 210 16.49 4.14 15.81
CA ARG A 210 15.07 4.30 16.19
C ARG A 210 14.84 5.00 17.54
N HIS A 211 15.76 4.84 18.50
CA HIS A 211 15.64 5.47 19.82
C HIS A 211 16.09 6.94 19.87
N LYS A 212 16.68 7.47 18.78
CA LYS A 212 17.38 8.76 18.78
C LYS A 212 16.73 9.81 17.87
N LYS A 213 15.82 9.41 16.97
CA LYS A 213 15.25 10.31 15.96
C LYS A 213 13.73 10.31 16.02
N SER A 214 13.13 11.48 15.81
CA SER A 214 11.74 11.57 15.38
C SER A 214 11.62 10.93 14.00
N PHE A 215 10.59 10.14 13.79
CA PHE A 215 10.30 9.64 12.44
C PHE A 215 9.89 10.82 11.55
N PRO A 216 10.36 10.87 10.29
CA PRO A 216 9.78 11.76 9.29
C PRO A 216 8.32 11.36 9.05
N ASP A 217 7.52 12.26 8.49
CA ASP A 217 6.18 11.93 8.02
C ASP A 217 6.28 10.92 6.84
N PHE A 218 5.54 9.81 6.91
CA PHE A 218 5.49 8.83 5.83
C PHE A 218 4.78 9.36 4.58
N ILE A 219 3.68 10.08 4.76
CA ILE A 219 2.98 10.85 3.73
C ILE A 219 3.22 12.32 4.04
N SER A 220 3.59 13.11 3.04
CA SER A 220 3.82 14.54 3.22
C SER A 220 2.56 15.23 3.80
N PRO A 221 2.71 16.25 4.66
CA PRO A 221 1.58 17.03 5.15
C PRO A 221 0.66 17.53 4.04
N GLU A 222 1.24 17.97 2.93
CA GLU A 222 0.51 18.51 1.77
C GLU A 222 -0.36 17.46 1.08
N ASN A 223 0.15 16.23 0.92
CA ASN A 223 -0.63 15.14 0.32
C ASN A 223 -1.74 14.69 1.27
N ARG A 224 -1.49 14.63 2.58
CA ARG A 224 -2.51 14.29 3.59
C ARG A 224 -3.65 15.30 3.60
N GLU A 225 -3.31 16.58 3.66
CA GLU A 225 -4.30 17.67 3.66
C GLU A 225 -5.14 17.65 2.38
N SER A 226 -4.49 17.57 1.22
CA SER A 226 -5.19 17.52 -0.07
C SER A 226 -6.10 16.29 -0.21
N PHE A 227 -5.66 15.14 0.31
CA PHE A 227 -6.46 13.91 0.31
C PHE A 227 -7.68 14.04 1.23
N LEU A 228 -7.47 14.46 2.48
CA LEU A 228 -8.55 14.62 3.46
C LEU A 228 -9.55 15.69 3.04
N GLU A 229 -9.09 16.79 2.46
CA GLU A 229 -9.98 17.82 1.88
C GLU A 229 -10.86 17.22 0.79
N THR A 230 -10.26 16.45 -0.12
CA THR A 230 -11.01 15.78 -1.21
C THR A 230 -12.00 14.77 -0.67
N VAL A 231 -11.60 13.91 0.27
CA VAL A 231 -12.52 12.97 0.93
C VAL A 231 -13.67 13.70 1.59
N SER A 232 -13.40 14.76 2.36
CA SER A 232 -14.45 15.54 3.06
C SER A 232 -15.41 16.25 2.12
N ARG A 233 -14.93 16.70 0.95
CA ARG A 233 -15.74 17.34 -0.08
C ARG A 233 -16.62 16.35 -0.84
N THR A 234 -16.09 15.15 -1.12
CA THR A 234 -16.72 14.17 -2.01
C THR A 234 -17.63 13.21 -1.24
N MET A 235 -17.24 12.82 -0.02
CA MET A 235 -18.00 11.89 0.83
C MET A 235 -19.17 12.61 1.50
N THR A 236 -20.30 12.69 0.81
CA THR A 236 -21.56 13.21 1.36
C THR A 236 -22.32 12.15 2.16
N GLU A 237 -23.30 12.58 2.95
CA GLU A 237 -24.23 11.66 3.63
C GLU A 237 -24.96 10.75 2.62
N ASP A 238 -25.45 11.31 1.51
CA ASP A 238 -26.09 10.55 0.43
C ASP A 238 -25.15 9.48 -0.15
N MET A 239 -23.89 9.85 -0.45
CA MET A 239 -22.91 8.91 -0.98
C MET A 239 -22.59 7.79 0.01
N TYR A 240 -22.49 8.11 1.30
CA TYR A 240 -22.28 7.13 2.35
C TYR A 240 -23.47 6.16 2.49
N LEU A 241 -24.70 6.65 2.47
CA LEU A 241 -25.89 5.81 2.51
C LEU A 241 -25.97 4.90 1.27
N ASP A 242 -25.69 5.44 0.08
CA ASP A 242 -25.60 4.66 -1.16
C ASP A 242 -24.51 3.57 -1.06
N TRP A 243 -23.38 3.85 -0.42
CA TRP A 243 -22.35 2.84 -0.17
C TRP A 243 -22.88 1.71 0.72
N LEU A 244 -23.55 2.04 1.82
CA LEU A 244 -24.12 1.03 2.72
C LEU A 244 -25.19 0.18 2.04
N ASP A 245 -26.05 0.82 1.24
CA ASP A 245 -27.10 0.13 0.50
C ASP A 245 -26.52 -0.86 -0.51
N LEU A 246 -25.48 -0.49 -1.26
CA LEU A 246 -24.80 -1.41 -2.18
C LEU A 246 -24.05 -2.52 -1.45
N ILE A 247 -23.31 -2.20 -0.38
CA ILE A 247 -22.57 -3.21 0.39
C ILE A 247 -23.51 -4.23 1.02
N SER A 248 -24.67 -3.78 1.53
CA SER A 248 -25.65 -4.67 2.18
C SER A 248 -26.33 -5.67 1.24
N GLN A 249 -26.27 -5.43 -0.08
CA GLN A 249 -26.80 -6.35 -1.09
C GLN A 249 -25.88 -7.55 -1.32
N GLU A 250 -24.60 -7.46 -0.93
CA GLU A 250 -23.62 -8.52 -1.07
C GLU A 250 -23.65 -9.46 0.15
N LYS A 251 -24.05 -10.70 -0.09
CA LYS A 251 -24.31 -11.71 0.96
C LYS A 251 -23.10 -12.05 1.81
N ASP A 252 -21.90 -11.95 1.24
CA ASP A 252 -20.63 -12.19 1.92
C ASP A 252 -20.20 -11.02 2.82
N MET A 253 -20.81 -9.84 2.66
CA MET A 253 -20.47 -8.63 3.42
C MET A 253 -21.47 -8.26 4.54
N GLU A 254 -22.68 -8.83 4.55
CA GLU A 254 -23.78 -8.49 5.46
C GLU A 254 -23.41 -8.50 6.95
N THR A 255 -22.47 -9.37 7.37
CA THR A 255 -22.04 -9.48 8.77
C THR A 255 -20.60 -9.04 9.03
N GLY A 256 -19.87 -8.65 7.99
CA GLY A 256 -18.42 -8.53 8.02
C GLY A 256 -17.89 -7.24 8.64
N LEU A 257 -18.60 -6.11 8.47
CA LEU A 257 -17.99 -4.79 8.70
C LEU A 257 -17.83 -4.36 10.16
N LEU A 258 -18.18 -5.19 11.16
CA LEU A 258 -17.84 -5.02 12.60
C LEU A 258 -17.80 -3.56 13.16
N GLY A 259 -18.83 -2.76 12.85
CA GLY A 259 -18.95 -1.38 13.33
C GLY A 259 -18.06 -0.34 12.63
N ILE A 260 -17.36 -0.73 11.56
CA ILE A 260 -16.60 0.15 10.66
C ILE A 260 -17.48 1.27 10.08
N PRO A 261 -18.71 1.04 9.59
CA PRO A 261 -19.59 2.11 9.11
C PRO A 261 -19.80 3.23 10.13
N TRP A 262 -20.14 2.86 11.36
CA TRP A 262 -20.34 3.83 12.44
C TRP A 262 -19.06 4.62 12.76
N LYS A 263 -17.89 3.97 12.74
CA LYS A 263 -16.61 4.67 12.92
C LYS A 263 -16.33 5.62 11.76
N PHE A 264 -16.60 5.19 10.53
CA PHE A 264 -16.42 5.98 9.32
C PHE A 264 -17.26 7.25 9.36
N GLU A 265 -18.56 7.12 9.62
CA GLU A 265 -19.50 8.24 9.78
C GLU A 265 -19.00 9.25 10.83
N LYS A 266 -18.56 8.75 11.99
CA LYS A 266 -18.03 9.59 13.07
C LYS A 266 -16.77 10.38 12.66
N ILE A 267 -15.90 9.78 11.84
CA ILE A 267 -14.62 10.38 11.45
C ILE A 267 -14.79 11.38 10.30
N TYR A 268 -15.64 11.06 9.31
CA TYR A 268 -15.67 11.76 8.02
C TYR A 268 -16.97 12.52 7.73
N LEU A 269 -18.08 12.22 8.41
CA LEU A 269 -19.38 12.84 8.14
C LEU A 269 -19.88 13.73 9.29
N THR A 270 -19.44 13.47 10.51
CA THR A 270 -19.83 14.30 11.67
C THR A 270 -18.97 15.57 11.71
N PRO A 271 -19.55 16.78 11.73
CA PRO A 271 -18.80 18.02 11.91
C PRO A 271 -18.01 17.99 13.22
N ALA A 272 -16.75 18.39 13.18
CA ALA A 272 -15.87 18.52 14.35
C ALA A 272 -16.31 19.66 15.29
#